data_AF-A0AAJ0SFD7-F1
#
_entry.id   AF-A0AAJ0SFD7-F1
#
_cell.length_a   1.000
_cell.length_b   1.000
_cell.length_c   1.000
_cell.angle_alpha   90.00
_cell.angle_beta   90.00
_cell.angle_gamma   90.00
#
_symmetry.space_group_name_H-M   'P 1'
#
loop_
_entity.id
_entity.type
_entity.pdbx_description
1 polymer ?
#
loop_
_entity_poly.entity_id
_entity_poly.type
_entity_poly.pdbx_seq_one_letter_code
_entity_poly.pdbx_strand_id
1 'polypeptide(L)'
;MEILNTAIKFALLISLIISPTLLFNKLRKHSFKYPFILYLISAVLITFFLVMVLAWWSHFSTELLLSHYGYYSGNLNETERMKNVAVENLDKINTLRISKMGIGWPLKAIMFYPFYFPYLVIAYLGMYFYSKKSSQKVSLQKDSIEF
;
A
#
# COMPACT_ATOMS: atom_id res chain seq x y z
N MET A 1 3.62 17.83 11.55
CA MET A 1 3.04 16.47 11.60
C MET A 1 2.36 16.04 10.30
N GLU A 2 1.69 16.93 9.58
CA GLU A 2 1.03 16.59 8.30
C GLU A 2 2.00 16.11 7.22
N ILE A 3 3.10 16.84 6.97
CA ILE A 3 4.12 16.44 5.97
C ILE A 3 4.71 15.06 6.27
N LEU A 4 5.02 14.77 7.53
CA LEU A 4 5.54 13.48 7.95
C LEU A 4 4.54 12.35 7.69
N ASN A 5 3.25 12.56 8.03
CA ASN A 5 2.21 11.57 7.76
C ASN A 5 2.06 11.30 6.26
N THR A 6 2.03 12.37 5.47
CA THR A 6 1.93 12.30 4.01
C THR A 6 3.13 11.54 3.41
N ALA A 7 4.34 11.84 3.87
CA ALA A 7 5.56 11.14 3.43
C ALA A 7 5.50 9.63 3.74
N ILE A 8 5.05 9.25 4.94
CA ILE A 8 4.94 7.83 5.32
C ILE A 8 3.87 7.12 4.47
N LYS A 9 2.73 7.76 4.21
CA LYS A 9 1.70 7.22 3.30
C LYS A 9 2.24 6.98 1.90
N PHE A 10 2.99 7.93 1.35
CA PHE A 10 3.64 7.76 0.04
C PHE A 10 4.69 6.65 0.05
N ALA A 11 5.54 6.57 1.07
CA ALA A 11 6.53 5.51 1.20
C ALA A 11 5.89 4.12 1.25
N LEU A 12 4.80 3.96 2.01
CA LEU A 12 4.05 2.71 2.07
C LEU A 12 3.36 2.37 0.75
N LEU A 13 2.82 3.35 0.03
CA LEU A 13 2.23 3.15 -1.31
C LEU A 13 3.29 2.70 -2.33
N ILE A 14 4.45 3.33 -2.33
CA ILE A 14 5.58 2.94 -3.20
C ILE A 14 6.03 1.52 -2.87
N SER A 15 6.11 1.17 -1.58
CA SER A 15 6.43 -0.18 -1.14
C SER A 15 5.41 -1.22 -1.63
N LEU A 16 4.12 -0.87 -1.63
CA LEU A 16 3.05 -1.74 -2.15
C LEU A 16 3.22 -2.04 -3.65
N ILE A 17 3.57 -1.03 -4.45
CA ILE A 17 3.80 -1.16 -5.90
C ILE A 17 5.09 -1.95 -6.21
N ILE A 18 6.14 -1.72 -5.43
CA ILE A 18 7.45 -2.36 -5.66
C ILE A 18 7.48 -3.81 -5.16
N SER A 19 6.70 -4.14 -4.13
CA SER A 19 6.70 -5.45 -3.46
C SER A 19 6.50 -6.65 -4.41
N PRO A 20 5.49 -6.66 -5.32
CA PRO A 20 5.33 -7.75 -6.29
C PRO A 20 6.55 -7.90 -7.21
N THR A 21 7.19 -6.79 -7.58
CA THR A 21 8.38 -6.78 -8.45
C THR A 21 9.59 -7.43 -7.79
N LEU A 22 9.85 -7.07 -6.53
CA LEU A 22 10.94 -7.68 -5.76
C LEU A 22 10.71 -9.18 -5.56
N LEU A 23 9.45 -9.56 -5.33
CA LEU A 23 9.07 -10.95 -5.14
C LEU A 23 9.29 -11.80 -6.40
N PHE A 24 8.89 -11.28 -7.57
CA PHE A 24 9.15 -11.94 -8.86
C PHE A 24 10.65 -12.21 -9.06
N ASN A 25 11.49 -11.21 -8.83
CA ASN A 25 12.94 -11.34 -8.99
C ASN A 25 13.56 -12.37 -8.03
N LYS A 26 13.04 -12.47 -6.80
CA LYS A 26 13.47 -13.47 -5.82
C LYS A 26 13.05 -14.88 -6.22
N LEU A 27 11.79 -15.06 -6.66
CA LEU A 27 11.25 -16.36 -7.05
C LEU A 27 11.88 -16.89 -8.35
N ARG A 28 12.26 -16.02 -9.28
CA ARG A 28 12.93 -16.41 -10.53
C ARG A 28 14.27 -17.13 -10.29
N LYS A 29 14.95 -16.87 -9.17
CA LYS A 29 16.22 -17.53 -8.82
C LYS A 29 16.05 -19.01 -8.49
N HIS A 30 14.82 -19.45 -8.22
CA HIS A 30 14.52 -20.82 -7.85
C HIS A 30 13.69 -21.52 -8.95
N SER A 31 14.11 -22.72 -9.33
CA SER A 31 13.46 -23.53 -10.36
C SER A 31 12.27 -24.31 -9.80
N PHE A 32 11.18 -23.62 -9.46
CA PHE A 32 9.94 -24.26 -9.02
C PHE A 32 9.10 -24.77 -10.20
N LYS A 33 8.36 -25.87 -9.99
CA LYS A 33 7.47 -26.47 -11.00
C LYS A 33 6.29 -25.56 -11.39
N TYR A 34 5.82 -24.72 -10.46
CA TYR A 34 4.69 -23.81 -10.64
C TYR A 34 5.01 -22.37 -10.19
N PRO A 35 5.89 -21.64 -10.90
CA PRO A 35 6.38 -20.34 -10.47
C PRO A 35 5.27 -19.27 -10.38
N PHE A 36 4.25 -19.36 -11.24
CA PHE A 36 3.11 -18.45 -11.24
C PHE A 36 2.24 -18.58 -9.99
N ILE A 37 1.83 -19.81 -9.63
CA ILE A 37 0.95 -20.06 -8.48
C ILE A 37 1.65 -19.64 -7.18
N LEU A 38 2.94 -19.99 -7.07
CA LEU A 38 3.74 -19.64 -5.90
C LEU A 38 3.93 -18.12 -5.78
N TYR A 39 4.19 -17.44 -6.90
CA TYR A 39 4.19 -15.97 -6.95
C TYR A 39 2.84 -15.39 -6.51
N LEU A 40 1.72 -15.90 -7.04
CA LEU A 40 0.41 -15.33 -6.76
C LEU A 40 0.07 -15.44 -5.27
N ILE A 41 0.25 -16.62 -4.67
CA ILE A 41 -0.02 -16.85 -3.24
C ILE A 41 0.86 -15.95 -2.37
N SER A 42 2.17 -15.93 -2.64
CA SER A 42 3.11 -15.12 -1.84
C SER A 42 2.89 -13.62 -2.03
N ALA A 43 2.59 -13.16 -3.25
CA ALA A 43 2.27 -11.76 -3.54
C ALA A 43 0.99 -11.35 -2.83
N VAL A 44 -0.04 -12.21 -2.85
CA VAL A 44 -1.29 -11.96 -2.16
C VAL A 44 -1.07 -11.82 -0.65
N LEU A 45 -0.35 -12.75 -0.03
CA LEU A 45 -0.10 -12.70 1.42
C LEU A 45 0.69 -11.46 1.83
N ILE A 46 1.76 -11.15 1.11
CA ILE A 46 2.61 -9.99 1.42
C ILE A 46 1.84 -8.69 1.22
N THR A 47 1.16 -8.52 0.09
CA THR A 47 0.45 -7.28 -0.21
C THR A 47 -0.78 -7.10 0.66
N PHE A 48 -1.49 -8.17 1.02
CA PHE A 48 -2.57 -8.12 2.00
C PHE A 48 -2.07 -7.61 3.35
N PHE A 49 -0.94 -8.14 3.85
CA PHE A 49 -0.33 -7.66 5.08
C PHE A 49 0.08 -6.18 4.99
N LEU A 50 0.69 -5.76 3.87
CA LEU A 50 1.01 -4.35 3.64
C LEU A 50 -0.22 -3.44 3.63
N VAL A 51 -1.31 -3.85 2.98
CA VAL A 51 -2.57 -3.09 2.94
C VAL A 51 -3.16 -2.97 4.36
N MET A 52 -3.05 -4.01 5.17
CA MET A 52 -3.48 -4.00 6.57
C MET A 52 -2.68 -3.00 7.41
N VAL A 53 -1.34 -2.99 7.25
CA VAL A 53 -0.44 -2.01 7.90
C VAL A 53 -0.74 -0.59 7.43
N LEU A 54 -0.96 -0.39 6.13
CA LEU A 54 -1.36 0.89 5.53
C LEU A 54 -2.66 1.44 6.12
N ALA A 55 -3.68 0.58 6.23
CA ALA A 55 -4.98 0.96 6.78
C ALA A 55 -4.88 1.29 8.27
N TRP A 56 -4.14 0.49 9.04
CA TRP A 56 -3.87 0.75 10.44
C TRP A 56 -3.11 2.07 10.64
N TRP A 57 -2.05 2.31 9.88
CA TRP A 57 -1.29 3.56 9.91
C TRP A 57 -2.16 4.76 9.55
N SER A 58 -3.00 4.64 8.52
CA SER A 58 -3.93 5.70 8.12
C SER A 58 -4.89 6.07 9.27
N HIS A 59 -5.41 5.06 9.98
CA HIS A 59 -6.27 5.28 11.14
C HIS A 59 -5.52 5.95 12.30
N PHE A 60 -4.38 5.37 12.70
CA PHE A 60 -3.56 5.88 13.79
C PHE A 60 -3.08 7.31 13.55
N SER A 61 -2.61 7.60 12.32
CA SER A 61 -2.14 8.93 11.95
C SER A 61 -3.26 9.98 11.98
N THR A 62 -4.49 9.58 11.67
CA THR A 62 -5.67 10.46 11.74
C THR A 62 -6.01 10.80 13.19
N GLU A 63 -5.93 9.83 14.09
CA GLU A 63 -6.10 10.09 15.54
C GLU A 63 -5.01 11.00 16.09
N LEU A 64 -3.76 10.77 15.68
CA LEU A 64 -2.63 11.57 16.12
C LEU A 64 -2.73 13.03 15.61
N LEU A 65 -3.23 13.24 14.39
CA LEU A 65 -3.54 14.56 13.85
C LEU A 65 -4.69 15.24 14.60
N LEU A 66 -5.77 14.52 14.88
CA LEU A 66 -6.90 15.05 15.66
C LEU A 66 -6.46 15.50 17.06
N SER A 67 -5.66 14.68 17.74
CA SER A 67 -5.08 15.03 19.05
C SER A 67 -4.19 16.28 18.97
N HIS A 68 -3.38 16.39 17.91
CA HIS A 68 -2.55 17.58 17.69
C HIS A 68 -3.37 18.86 17.49
N TYR A 69 -4.54 18.76 16.86
CA TYR A 69 -5.47 19.88 16.69
C TYR A 69 -6.33 20.18 17.92
N GLY A 70 -6.08 19.52 19.06
CA GLY A 70 -6.83 19.72 20.30
C GLY A 70 -8.18 18.99 20.33
N TYR A 71 -8.45 18.12 19.36
CA TYR A 71 -9.66 17.30 19.33
C TYR A 71 -9.49 16.04 20.18
N TYR A 72 -10.15 16.01 21.33
CA TYR A 72 -10.11 14.86 22.24
C TYR A 72 -11.24 13.88 21.94
N SER A 73 -10.93 12.75 21.30
CA SER A 73 -11.95 11.76 20.94
C SER A 73 -12.56 11.01 22.13
N GLY A 74 -11.96 11.11 23.33
CA GLY A 74 -12.42 10.44 24.55
C GLY A 74 -13.55 11.13 25.30
N ASN A 75 -13.85 12.41 25.01
CA ASN A 75 -14.94 13.13 25.68
C ASN A 75 -16.28 12.76 25.04
N LEU A 76 -17.30 12.53 25.89
CA LEU A 76 -18.65 12.14 25.46
C LEU A 76 -19.45 13.32 24.90
N ASN A 77 -19.10 14.55 25.26
CA ASN A 77 -19.82 15.76 24.87
C ASN A 77 -19.14 16.48 23.69
N GLU A 78 -19.86 16.74 22.60
CA GLU A 78 -19.27 17.33 21.37
C GLU A 78 -18.66 18.72 21.59
N THR A 79 -19.29 19.52 22.45
CA THR A 79 -18.78 20.85 22.86
C THR A 79 -17.45 20.75 23.60
N GLU A 80 -17.22 19.67 24.37
CA GLU A 80 -15.95 19.44 25.05
C GLU A 80 -14.88 18.88 24.11
N ARG A 81 -15.27 18.13 23.07
CA ARG A 81 -14.34 17.60 22.06
C ARG A 81 -13.74 18.70 21.18
N MET A 82 -14.45 19.82 21.02
CA MET A 82 -14.06 20.95 20.17
C MET A 82 -13.58 22.17 20.96
N LYS A 83 -13.55 22.09 22.30
CA LYS A 83 -13.25 23.22 23.20
C LYS A 83 -11.87 23.87 22.97
N ASN A 84 -10.88 23.08 22.55
CA ASN A 84 -9.49 23.54 22.35
C ASN A 84 -9.11 23.66 20.87
N VAL A 85 -10.09 23.59 19.97
CA VAL A 85 -9.87 23.60 18.52
C VAL A 85 -9.90 25.04 18.00
N ALA A 86 -8.88 25.45 17.26
CA ALA A 86 -8.86 26.74 16.57
C ALA A 86 -9.90 26.77 15.43
N VAL A 87 -10.60 27.90 15.26
CA VAL A 87 -11.69 28.08 14.27
C VAL A 87 -11.26 27.77 12.83
N GLU A 88 -10.00 28.09 12.50
CA GLU A 88 -9.37 27.81 11.20
C GLU A 88 -9.23 26.30 10.87
N ASN A 89 -9.25 25.42 11.88
CA ASN A 89 -9.05 23.98 11.73
C ASN A 89 -10.36 23.18 11.78
N LEU A 90 -11.51 23.84 11.94
CA LEU A 90 -12.82 23.19 12.06
C LEU A 90 -13.19 22.36 10.83
N ASP A 91 -12.98 22.90 9.62
CA ASP A 91 -13.26 22.20 8.37
C ASP A 91 -12.37 20.96 8.18
N LYS A 92 -11.09 21.07 8.56
CA LYS A 92 -10.16 19.93 8.54
C LYS A 92 -10.58 18.84 9.53
N ILE A 93 -11.02 19.19 10.72
CA ILE A 93 -11.47 18.22 11.71
C ILE A 93 -12.77 17.53 11.27
N ASN A 94 -13.70 18.27 10.68
CA ASN A 94 -14.95 17.70 10.18
C ASN A 94 -14.68 16.68 9.06
N THR A 95 -13.81 17.00 8.10
CA THR A 95 -13.41 16.07 7.05
C THR A 95 -12.70 14.83 7.60
N LEU A 96 -11.77 14.99 8.55
CA LEU A 96 -11.11 13.86 9.21
C LEU A 96 -12.10 12.99 10.00
N ARG A 97 -13.08 13.59 10.67
CA ARG A 97 -14.12 12.89 11.43
C ARG A 97 -15.02 12.07 10.51
N ILE A 98 -15.52 12.67 9.43
CA ILE A 98 -16.33 11.98 8.41
C ILE A 98 -15.54 10.81 7.82
N SER A 99 -14.24 10.99 7.57
CA SER A 99 -13.37 9.93 7.05
C SER A 99 -13.22 8.72 8.00
N LYS A 100 -13.37 8.96 9.31
CA LYS A 100 -13.29 7.94 10.36
C LYS A 100 -14.64 7.27 10.63
N MET A 101 -15.75 7.98 10.43
CA MET A 101 -17.10 7.46 10.63
C MET A 101 -17.52 6.48 9.53
N GLY A 102 -18.32 5.47 9.90
CA GLY A 102 -18.98 4.55 8.96
C GLY A 102 -18.34 3.17 8.83
N ILE A 103 -17.04 3.08 8.48
CA ILE A 103 -16.40 1.79 8.16
C ILE A 103 -15.05 1.67 8.90
N GLY A 104 -14.90 0.63 9.72
CA GLY A 104 -13.65 0.34 10.41
C GLY A 104 -12.47 0.14 9.45
N TRP A 105 -11.27 0.52 9.88
CA TRP A 105 -10.06 0.42 9.05
C TRP A 105 -9.78 -1.00 8.50
N PRO A 106 -10.07 -2.12 9.21
CA PRO A 106 -9.84 -3.45 8.65
C PRO A 106 -10.76 -3.74 7.46
N LEU A 107 -12.01 -3.29 7.53
CA LEU A 107 -12.98 -3.52 6.47
C LEU A 107 -12.64 -2.69 5.22
N LYS A 108 -12.17 -1.45 5.39
CA LYS A 108 -11.66 -0.63 4.27
C LYS A 108 -10.50 -1.32 3.53
N ALA A 109 -9.59 -1.96 4.27
CA ALA A 109 -8.48 -2.72 3.68
C ALA A 109 -8.98 -3.90 2.83
N ILE A 110 -9.94 -4.67 3.34
CA ILE A 110 -10.50 -5.84 2.64
C ILE A 110 -11.27 -5.41 1.38
N MET A 111 -12.08 -4.35 1.47
CA MET A 111 -12.85 -3.84 0.33
C MET A 111 -11.98 -3.31 -0.81
N PHE A 112 -10.77 -2.84 -0.52
CA PHE A 112 -9.82 -2.39 -1.53
C PHE A 112 -9.20 -3.56 -2.32
N TYR A 113 -9.12 -4.74 -1.70
CA TYR A 113 -8.33 -5.85 -2.22
C TYR A 113 -8.80 -6.40 -3.58
N PRO A 114 -10.11 -6.55 -3.87
CA PRO A 114 -10.59 -6.96 -5.20
C PRO A 114 -10.15 -6.03 -6.32
N PHE A 115 -9.99 -4.74 -6.04
CA PHE A 115 -9.50 -3.76 -7.03
C PHE A 115 -7.99 -3.86 -7.24
N TYR A 116 -7.25 -4.26 -6.20
CA TYR A 116 -5.81 -4.45 -6.27
C TYR A 116 -5.40 -5.79 -6.90
N PHE A 117 -6.23 -6.83 -6.78
CA PHE A 117 -5.90 -8.16 -7.27
C PHE A 117 -5.55 -8.23 -8.79
N PRO A 118 -6.30 -7.57 -9.71
CA PRO A 118 -5.95 -7.54 -11.13
C PRO A 118 -4.55 -7.00 -11.40
N TYR A 119 -4.08 -6.04 -10.60
CA TYR A 119 -2.73 -5.48 -10.75
C TYR A 119 -1.64 -6.53 -10.52
N LEU A 120 -1.81 -7.47 -9.59
CA LEU A 120 -0.84 -8.54 -9.33
C LEU A 120 -0.62 -9.44 -10.55
N VAL A 121 -1.70 -9.73 -11.27
CA VAL A 121 -1.69 -10.55 -12.49
C VAL A 121 -0.98 -9.80 -13.62
N ILE A 122 -1.34 -8.53 -13.83
CA ILE A 122 -0.73 -7.68 -14.86
C ILE A 122 0.77 -7.50 -14.58
N ALA A 123 1.15 -7.25 -13.33
CA ALA A 123 2.55 -7.11 -12.91
C ALA A 123 3.37 -8.38 -13.20
N TYR A 124 2.81 -9.56 -12.90
CA TYR A 124 3.47 -10.83 -13.23
C TYR A 124 3.69 -11.00 -14.72
N LEU A 125 2.64 -10.80 -15.52
CA LEU A 125 2.72 -10.95 -16.98
C LEU A 125 3.72 -9.95 -17.57
N GLY A 126 3.66 -8.69 -17.17
CA GLY A 126 4.59 -7.65 -17.61
C GLY A 126 6.05 -8.03 -17.33
N MET A 127 6.36 -8.50 -16.12
CA MET A 127 7.71 -8.94 -15.78
C MET A 127 8.13 -10.22 -16.49
N TYR A 128 7.21 -11.16 -16.69
CA TYR A 128 7.48 -12.38 -17.45
C TYR A 128 7.88 -12.06 -18.89
N PHE A 129 7.14 -11.19 -19.58
CA PHE A 129 7.47 -10.76 -20.94
C PHE A 129 8.77 -9.94 -21.00
N TYR A 130 8.97 -9.03 -20.03
CA TYR A 130 10.22 -8.25 -19.94
C TYR A 130 11.44 -9.16 -19.75
N SER A 131 11.35 -10.14 -18.84
CA SER A 131 12.42 -11.10 -18.59
C SER A 131 12.69 -11.96 -19.81
N LYS A 132 11.66 -12.41 -20.54
CA LYS A 132 11.82 -13.20 -21.77
C LYS A 132 12.57 -12.40 -22.84
N LYS A 133 12.21 -11.13 -23.04
CA LYS A 133 12.86 -10.23 -24.01
C LYS A 133 14.30 -9.90 -23.62
N SER A 134 14.58 -9.76 -22.32
CA SER A 134 15.94 -9.56 -21.80
C SER A 134 16.81 -10.78 -22.01
N SER A 135 16.32 -12.00 -21.73
CA SER A 135 17.08 -13.23 -21.95
C SER A 135 17.38 -13.47 -23.43
N GLN A 136 16.43 -13.14 -24.32
CA GLN A 136 16.62 -13.26 -25.77
C GLN A 136 17.64 -12.25 -26.33
N LYS A 137 17.73 -11.04 -25.77
CA LYS A 137 18.79 -10.08 -26.14
C LYS A 137 20.18 -10.56 -25.73
N VAL A 138 20.31 -11.17 -24.56
CA VAL A 138 21.60 -11.67 -24.05
C VAL A 138 22.10 -12.85 -24.88
N SER A 139 21.22 -13.76 -25.33
CA SER A 139 21.62 -14.87 -26.21
C SER A 139 22.07 -14.36 -27.58
N LEU A 140 21.32 -13.44 -28.20
CA LEU A 140 21.65 -12.88 -29.52
C LEU A 140 22.98 -12.11 -29.52
N GLN A 141 23.31 -11.43 -28.41
CA GLN A 141 24.59 -10.72 -28.29
C GLN A 141 25.78 -11.66 -28.09
N LYS A 142 25.59 -12.79 -27.40
CA LYS A 142 26.63 -13.81 -27.25
C LYS A 142 26.97 -14.47 -28.58
N ASP A 143 25.95 -14.82 -29.36
CA ASP A 143 26.13 -15.42 -30.69
C ASP A 143 26.86 -14.48 -31.66
N SER A 144 26.69 -13.15 -31.52
CA SER A 144 27.39 -12.16 -32.36
C SER A 144 28.86 -11.90 -32.01
N ILE A 145 29.33 -12.36 -30.84
CA ILE A 145 30.73 -12.17 -30.39
C ILE A 145 31.58 -13.42 -30.69
N GLU A 146 30.94 -14.57 -30.98
CA GLU A 146 31.60 -15.83 -31.33
C GLU A 146 31.85 -16.01 -32.85
N PHE A 147 31.60 -14.97 -33.68
CA PHE A 147 32.00 -14.88 -35.09
C PHE A 147 33.13 -13.87 -35.28
#